data_AF-A0A177EEH6-F1
#
_entry.id   AF-A0A177EEH6-F1
#
_cell.length_a   1.000
_cell.length_b   1.000
_cell.length_c   1.000
_cell.angle_alpha   90.00
_cell.angle_beta   90.00
_cell.angle_gamma   90.00
#
_symmetry.space_group_name_H-M   'P 1'
#
loop_
_entity.id
_entity.type
_entity.pdbx_description
1 polymer ?
#
loop_
_entity_poly.entity_id
_entity_poly.type
_entity_poly.pdbx_seq_one_letter_code
_entity_poly.pdbx_strand_id
1 'polypeptide(L)'
;HTHAALSSTRTPTQLTREILTTIILASLVATRLCAAGRSPGHYLESPYTKSTLKFFEKSGCKLTTNMVGEEVYIAKEQENTVQIHLNKYREEDIPEHLVDGLAFAELTISDRFVFDPNKNPTTNLGVTEKILLALGTICAHTLVISGIRFEEVANLHNEQPSGWWAVYAWLFGCEPYLMVYTVTKQLELGNMSDISTRWFLARLDVSDCELNLHINIDFSTPNLWFLDDFKPKMLLGLYAWYLPNLSILDCAPLKRSQVLNDLVIGGNVEGFFCPSSETLQAIGSKQWIRMLMPLEVWGCIAPAVGKSFAADTLTITAKHFPSLVAMWETEHEYQEKASVKRLDLNLFEIDTTQTLEHCIKSILAWEERCFKNIEELKLSIHTRTKNTQILIKSQQVYIEEAIKVRRQDRNLNRKHTSNLPRDKNNLWIMPNGYHHWATGKIVVKIKNAAENGARTRTVLHVGIPSEHYTCLKCYITLDKVTEPLPSFDSCYVGLVSMDGHMICFSCYQAASGNGHEDVPGGRFYCPHCKTMVSVAGFGNLFVADSGSNKNTNGVNDALNAATTTSSLLHP
;
A
#
# COMPACT_ATOMS: atom_id res chain seq x y z
N HIS A 1 -61.34 18.31 -32.03
CA HIS A 1 -59.87 18.50 -32.06
C HIS A 1 -59.45 19.47 -30.97
N THR A 2 -59.05 18.97 -29.80
CA THR A 2 -58.36 19.75 -28.76
C THR A 2 -57.60 18.78 -27.86
N HIS A 3 -56.35 18.49 -28.22
CA HIS A 3 -55.41 17.80 -27.35
C HIS A 3 -54.78 18.83 -26.41
N ALA A 4 -55.08 18.74 -25.11
CA ALA A 4 -54.39 19.49 -24.07
C ALA A 4 -53.09 18.76 -23.73
N ALA A 5 -51.96 19.31 -24.21
CA ALA A 5 -50.63 18.85 -23.86
C ALA A 5 -50.23 19.43 -22.48
N LEU A 6 -50.22 18.59 -21.45
CA LEU A 6 -49.64 18.92 -20.14
C LEU A 6 -48.13 18.62 -20.18
N SER A 7 -47.32 19.64 -20.52
CA SER A 7 -45.87 19.60 -20.42
C SER A 7 -45.44 19.88 -18.97
N SER A 8 -45.34 18.85 -18.15
CA SER A 8 -44.72 18.92 -16.82
C SER A 8 -43.19 18.93 -16.96
N THR A 9 -42.60 20.12 -17.00
CA THR A 9 -41.15 20.33 -16.94
C THR A 9 -40.62 20.05 -15.52
N ARG A 10 -40.35 18.78 -15.21
CA ARG A 10 -39.62 18.42 -13.98
C ARG A 10 -38.17 18.88 -14.12
N THR A 11 -37.66 19.61 -13.13
CA THR A 11 -36.26 20.04 -13.12
C THR A 11 -35.34 18.83 -12.89
N PRO A 12 -34.12 18.81 -13.46
CA PRO A 12 -33.17 17.70 -13.33
C PRO A 12 -32.86 17.31 -11.87
N THR A 13 -32.95 18.28 -10.96
CA THR A 13 -32.78 18.12 -9.51
C THR A 13 -33.91 17.34 -8.84
N GLN A 14 -35.13 17.39 -9.39
CA GLN A 14 -36.28 16.69 -8.86
C GLN A 14 -36.25 15.20 -9.24
N LEU A 15 -35.85 14.91 -10.48
CA LEU A 15 -35.68 13.55 -10.99
C LEU A 15 -34.56 12.78 -10.25
N THR A 16 -33.43 13.44 -9.98
CA THR A 16 -32.32 12.82 -9.23
C THR A 16 -32.71 12.51 -7.78
N ARG A 17 -33.50 13.38 -7.14
CA ARG A 17 -33.98 13.14 -5.77
C ARG A 17 -34.94 11.96 -5.70
N GLU A 18 -35.87 11.85 -6.65
CA GLU A 18 -36.82 10.72 -6.75
C GLU A 18 -36.09 9.39 -6.97
N ILE A 19 -35.10 9.34 -7.87
CA ILE A 19 -34.28 8.15 -8.13
C ILE A 19 -33.51 7.74 -6.88
N LEU A 20 -32.87 8.68 -6.19
CA LEU A 20 -32.09 8.39 -4.98
C LEU A 20 -32.98 7.84 -3.85
N THR A 21 -34.16 8.42 -3.62
CA THR A 21 -35.12 7.88 -2.64
C THR A 21 -35.59 6.49 -3.02
N THR A 22 -35.80 6.20 -4.30
CA THR A 22 -36.22 4.87 -4.76
C THR A 22 -35.12 3.83 -4.54
N ILE A 23 -33.85 4.19 -4.79
CA ILE A 23 -32.69 3.31 -4.51
C ILE A 23 -32.53 3.07 -3.01
N ILE A 24 -32.67 4.10 -2.18
CA ILE A 24 -32.59 3.97 -0.71
C ILE A 24 -33.74 3.12 -0.17
N LEU A 25 -34.96 3.32 -0.66
CA LEU A 25 -36.11 2.52 -0.23
C LEU A 25 -35.97 1.05 -0.68
N ALA A 26 -35.53 0.81 -1.91
CA ALA A 26 -35.28 -0.54 -2.43
C ALA A 26 -34.17 -1.25 -1.64
N SER A 27 -33.09 -0.56 -1.27
CA SER A 27 -32.01 -1.13 -0.46
C SER A 27 -32.43 -1.39 0.99
N LEU A 28 -33.26 -0.53 1.59
CA LEU A 28 -33.84 -0.76 2.93
C LEU A 28 -34.84 -1.93 2.94
N VAL A 29 -35.64 -2.07 1.88
CA VAL A 29 -36.59 -3.18 1.72
C VAL A 29 -35.85 -4.49 1.46
N ALA A 30 -34.80 -4.47 0.62
CA ALA A 30 -33.94 -5.64 0.37
C ALA A 30 -33.21 -6.09 1.64
N THR A 31 -32.65 -5.16 2.45
CA THR A 31 -32.01 -5.52 3.73
C THR A 31 -33.00 -6.08 4.75
N ARG A 32 -34.23 -5.56 4.81
CA ARG A 32 -35.28 -6.12 5.68
C ARG A 32 -35.78 -7.49 5.21
N LEU A 33 -35.89 -7.72 3.90
CA LEU A 33 -36.27 -9.04 3.36
C LEU A 33 -35.14 -10.07 3.53
N CYS A 34 -33.87 -9.66 3.43
CA CYS A 34 -32.74 -10.53 3.76
C CYS A 34 -32.65 -10.82 5.26
N ALA A 35 -33.06 -9.89 6.14
CA ALA A 35 -33.06 -10.10 7.59
C ALA A 35 -34.27 -10.91 8.09
N ALA A 36 -35.44 -10.77 7.45
CA ALA A 36 -36.67 -11.47 7.81
C ALA A 36 -36.79 -12.88 7.22
N GLY A 37 -35.88 -13.25 6.31
CA GLY A 37 -35.81 -14.57 5.68
C GLY A 37 -34.84 -15.56 6.33
N ARG A 38 -34.24 -15.23 7.49
CA ARG A 38 -33.53 -16.23 8.30
C ARG A 38 -34.56 -17.12 8.97
N SER A 39 -35.02 -18.13 8.25
CA SER A 39 -35.67 -19.32 8.80
C SER A 39 -34.94 -19.77 10.08
N PRO A 40 -35.65 -20.32 11.09
CA PRO A 40 -35.03 -20.87 12.29
C PRO A 40 -33.82 -21.71 11.88
N GLY A 41 -32.65 -21.35 12.42
CA GLY A 41 -31.35 -21.56 11.79
C GLY A 41 -31.18 -22.97 11.22
N HIS A 42 -30.86 -23.03 9.93
CA HIS A 42 -30.56 -24.29 9.24
C HIS A 42 -29.46 -25.04 10.01
N TYR A 43 -29.86 -26.08 10.73
CA TYR A 43 -28.95 -27.01 11.37
C TYR A 43 -28.85 -28.27 10.51
N LEU A 44 -27.74 -28.98 10.65
CA LEU A 44 -27.44 -30.19 9.89
C LEU A 44 -27.77 -31.40 10.77
N GLU A 45 -28.76 -32.19 10.35
CA GLU A 45 -29.05 -33.48 10.97
C GLU A 45 -28.08 -34.52 10.39
N SER A 46 -27.17 -35.01 11.23
CA SER A 46 -26.17 -35.99 10.80
C SER A 46 -25.73 -36.89 11.96
N PRO A 47 -25.57 -38.22 11.71
CA PRO A 47 -25.03 -39.14 12.71
C PRO A 47 -23.57 -38.82 13.09
N TYR A 48 -22.86 -38.04 12.25
CA TYR A 48 -21.46 -37.65 12.46
C TYR A 48 -21.29 -36.36 13.28
N THR A 49 -22.37 -35.84 13.89
CA THR A 49 -22.34 -34.58 14.65
C THR A 49 -21.30 -34.62 15.79
N LYS A 50 -21.30 -35.67 16.61
CA LYS A 50 -20.37 -35.80 17.74
C LYS A 50 -18.91 -35.95 17.31
N SER A 51 -18.64 -36.75 16.27
CA SER A 51 -17.27 -36.93 15.74
C SER A 51 -16.74 -35.65 15.11
N THR A 52 -17.59 -34.92 14.39
CA THR A 52 -17.22 -33.64 13.76
C THR A 52 -16.90 -32.57 14.80
N LEU A 53 -17.72 -32.43 15.84
CA LEU A 53 -17.44 -31.51 16.94
C LEU A 53 -16.10 -31.84 17.62
N LYS A 54 -15.84 -33.12 17.91
CA LYS A 54 -14.58 -33.58 18.49
C LYS A 54 -13.38 -33.32 17.56
N PHE A 55 -13.55 -33.52 16.25
CA PHE A 55 -12.52 -33.24 15.26
C PHE A 55 -12.10 -31.77 15.29
N PHE A 56 -13.03 -30.83 15.23
CA PHE A 56 -12.70 -29.40 15.27
C PHE A 56 -12.22 -28.92 16.64
N GLU A 57 -12.75 -29.49 17.73
CA GLU A 57 -12.29 -29.21 19.10
C GLU A 57 -10.81 -29.56 19.29
N LYS A 58 -10.31 -30.60 18.62
CA LYS A 58 -8.88 -30.97 18.62
C LYS A 58 -8.00 -29.85 18.06
N SER A 59 -8.49 -29.10 17.07
CA SER A 59 -7.85 -27.87 16.60
C SER A 59 -8.00 -26.68 17.56
N GLY A 60 -8.84 -26.78 18.59
CA GLY A 60 -9.21 -25.68 19.47
C GLY A 60 -10.31 -24.80 18.88
N CYS A 61 -11.02 -25.30 17.86
CA CYS A 61 -12.11 -24.58 17.21
C CYS A 61 -13.44 -25.11 17.71
N LYS A 62 -14.35 -24.19 18.08
CA LYS A 62 -15.72 -24.53 18.46
C LYS A 62 -16.64 -24.15 17.32
N LEU A 63 -17.26 -25.14 16.69
CA LEU A 63 -18.30 -24.89 15.69
C LEU A 63 -19.54 -24.30 16.35
N THR A 64 -20.27 -23.49 15.60
CA THR A 64 -21.58 -22.97 15.98
C THR A 64 -22.57 -24.13 16.00
N THR A 65 -23.29 -24.28 17.11
CA THR A 65 -24.28 -25.33 17.31
C THR A 65 -25.62 -24.74 17.73
N ASN A 66 -26.70 -25.45 17.39
CA ASN A 66 -28.06 -25.15 17.80
C ASN A 66 -28.57 -26.26 18.71
N MET A 67 -29.36 -25.90 19.72
CA MET A 67 -30.10 -26.86 20.55
C MET A 67 -31.51 -27.01 19.98
N VAL A 68 -31.91 -28.24 19.67
CA VAL A 68 -33.29 -28.56 19.27
C VAL A 68 -33.79 -29.64 20.22
N GLY A 69 -34.63 -29.23 21.17
CA GLY A 69 -34.93 -30.07 22.34
C GLY A 69 -33.68 -30.24 23.20
N GLU A 70 -33.28 -31.48 23.44
CA GLU A 70 -32.08 -31.84 24.23
C GLU A 70 -30.87 -32.21 23.35
N GLU A 71 -31.04 -32.26 22.03
CA GLU A 71 -30.00 -32.65 21.09
C GLU A 71 -29.25 -31.43 20.54
N VAL A 72 -27.94 -31.63 20.34
CA VAL A 72 -27.02 -30.63 19.80
C VAL A 72 -26.84 -30.90 18.31
N TYR A 73 -27.11 -29.89 17.48
CA TYR A 73 -26.89 -29.95 16.04
C TYR A 73 -25.86 -28.91 15.59
N ILE A 74 -25.10 -29.19 14.54
CA ILE A 74 -24.16 -28.22 13.96
C ILE A 74 -24.95 -27.27 13.08
N ALA A 75 -24.74 -25.96 13.25
CA ALA A 75 -25.29 -24.97 12.33
C ALA A 75 -24.66 -25.16 10.94
N LYS A 76 -25.45 -25.01 9.87
CA LYS A 76 -24.93 -25.15 8.50
C LYS A 76 -23.85 -24.11 8.19
N GLU A 77 -24.11 -22.86 8.57
CA GLU A 77 -23.23 -21.72 8.31
C GLU A 77 -22.35 -21.45 9.54
N GLN A 78 -21.05 -21.31 9.31
CA GLN A 78 -20.05 -21.02 10.31
C GLN A 78 -19.49 -19.61 10.05
N GLU A 79 -20.04 -18.61 10.75
CA GLU A 79 -19.69 -17.19 10.54
C GLU A 79 -18.28 -16.83 11.03
N ASN A 80 -17.75 -17.58 12.00
CA ASN A 80 -16.39 -17.38 12.53
C ASN A 80 -15.34 -18.11 11.69
N THR A 81 -14.10 -17.61 11.72
CA THR A 81 -12.95 -18.34 11.18
C THR A 81 -12.79 -19.70 11.87
N VAL A 82 -12.82 -20.77 11.08
CA VAL A 82 -12.57 -22.13 11.55
C VAL A 82 -11.17 -22.55 11.10
N GLN A 83 -10.39 -23.14 12.02
CA GLN A 83 -9.01 -23.54 11.75
C GLN A 83 -8.84 -25.04 11.95
N ILE A 84 -8.10 -25.66 11.03
CA ILE A 84 -7.63 -27.03 11.10
C ILE A 84 -6.11 -27.00 11.19
N HIS A 85 -5.57 -27.38 12.34
CA HIS A 85 -4.13 -27.43 12.60
C HIS A 85 -3.60 -28.84 12.37
N LEU A 86 -2.99 -29.08 11.21
CA LEU A 86 -2.56 -30.41 10.76
C LEU A 86 -1.67 -31.12 11.78
N ASN A 87 -0.74 -30.38 12.41
CA ASN A 87 0.17 -30.89 13.44
C ASN A 87 -0.49 -31.38 14.74
N LYS A 88 -1.79 -31.13 14.93
CA LYS A 88 -2.54 -31.65 16.08
C LYS A 88 -3.16 -33.01 15.81
N TYR A 89 -3.17 -33.51 14.58
CA TYR A 89 -3.81 -34.76 14.21
C TYR A 89 -2.78 -35.85 13.92
N ARG A 90 -3.14 -37.06 14.32
CA ARG A 90 -2.62 -38.30 13.75
C ARG A 90 -3.67 -38.89 12.82
N GLU A 91 -3.29 -39.86 12.00
CA GLU A 91 -4.23 -40.47 11.06
C GLU A 91 -5.43 -41.10 11.78
N GLU A 92 -5.20 -41.76 12.92
CA GLU A 92 -6.26 -42.37 13.74
C GLU A 92 -7.24 -41.36 14.36
N ASP A 93 -6.88 -40.08 14.42
CA ASP A 93 -7.72 -39.03 14.99
C ASP A 93 -8.75 -38.48 14.00
N ILE A 94 -8.54 -38.72 12.70
CA ILE A 94 -9.36 -38.16 11.64
C ILE A 94 -10.48 -39.15 11.31
N PRO A 95 -11.76 -38.78 11.50
CA PRO A 95 -12.87 -39.64 11.16
C PRO A 95 -12.95 -39.88 9.65
N GLU A 96 -13.58 -40.99 9.23
CA GLU A 96 -13.80 -41.27 7.81
C GLU A 96 -14.73 -40.24 7.16
N HIS A 97 -15.70 -39.74 7.93
CA HIS A 97 -16.69 -38.75 7.49
C HIS A 97 -16.88 -37.66 8.54
N LEU A 98 -16.99 -36.42 8.07
CA LEU A 98 -17.51 -35.28 8.83
C LEU A 98 -18.96 -35.02 8.44
N VAL A 99 -19.63 -34.10 9.14
CA VAL A 99 -20.97 -33.65 8.74
C VAL A 99 -20.89 -32.96 7.37
N ASP A 100 -21.63 -33.49 6.40
CA ASP A 100 -21.73 -32.91 5.06
C ASP A 100 -22.50 -31.58 5.05
N GLY A 101 -22.15 -30.70 4.11
CA GLY A 101 -22.88 -29.47 3.85
C GLY A 101 -22.52 -28.29 4.76
N LEU A 102 -21.45 -28.40 5.56
CA LEU A 102 -20.87 -27.28 6.28
C LEU A 102 -20.42 -26.17 5.33
N ALA A 103 -20.76 -24.93 5.66
CA ALA A 103 -20.36 -23.74 4.90
C ALA A 103 -19.64 -22.76 5.82
N PHE A 104 -18.43 -22.37 5.44
CA PHE A 104 -17.57 -21.50 6.26
C PHE A 104 -17.51 -20.08 5.70
N ALA A 105 -17.55 -19.07 6.56
CA ALA A 105 -17.10 -17.73 6.16
C ALA A 105 -15.59 -17.77 5.85
N GLU A 106 -14.81 -18.40 6.70
CA GLU A 106 -13.38 -18.61 6.49
C GLU A 106 -12.95 -19.97 7.05
N LEU A 107 -12.32 -20.79 6.21
CA LEU A 107 -11.70 -22.05 6.62
C LEU A 107 -10.20 -21.97 6.39
N THR A 108 -9.43 -22.20 7.45
CA THR A 108 -7.96 -22.17 7.41
C THR A 108 -7.39 -23.54 7.70
N ILE A 109 -6.68 -24.14 6.74
CA ILE A 109 -5.93 -25.38 6.90
C ILE A 109 -4.45 -25.02 7.02
N SER A 110 -3.83 -25.33 8.16
CA SER A 110 -2.46 -24.89 8.41
C SER A 110 -1.63 -25.84 9.27
N ASP A 111 -0.32 -25.74 9.15
CA ASP A 111 0.62 -26.28 10.13
C ASP A 111 1.08 -25.14 11.04
N ARG A 112 0.82 -25.23 12.36
CA ARG A 112 0.94 -24.09 13.31
C ARG A 112 2.37 -23.57 13.47
N PHE A 113 3.39 -24.30 13.01
CA PHE A 113 4.79 -24.04 13.36
C PHE A 113 5.54 -23.03 12.50
N VAL A 114 4.84 -22.21 11.69
CA VAL A 114 5.47 -21.22 10.78
C VAL A 114 6.41 -20.21 11.47
N PHE A 115 6.40 -20.11 12.81
CA PHE A 115 7.21 -19.14 13.55
C PHE A 115 8.43 -19.69 14.30
N ASP A 116 8.72 -21.01 14.26
CA ASP A 116 10.00 -21.52 14.78
C ASP A 116 10.94 -21.81 13.60
N PRO A 117 11.76 -20.84 13.16
CA PRO A 117 12.66 -21.02 12.01
C PRO A 117 13.69 -22.15 12.21
N ASN A 118 13.87 -22.65 13.43
CA ASN A 118 14.80 -23.74 13.74
C ASN A 118 14.15 -25.12 13.67
N LYS A 119 12.82 -25.20 13.57
CA LYS A 119 12.10 -26.45 13.33
C LYS A 119 11.54 -26.35 11.93
N ASN A 120 12.00 -27.22 11.05
CA ASN A 120 11.31 -27.52 9.80
C ASN A 120 10.40 -28.72 10.06
N PRO A 121 9.26 -28.58 10.76
CA PRO A 121 8.36 -29.71 10.88
C PRO A 121 7.87 -30.04 9.49
N THR A 122 8.01 -31.30 9.15
CA THR A 122 7.41 -31.83 7.95
C THR A 122 5.95 -32.11 8.20
N THR A 123 5.12 -31.55 7.33
CA THR A 123 3.70 -31.81 7.37
C THR A 123 3.47 -33.25 6.92
N ASN A 124 2.80 -34.04 7.76
CA ASN A 124 2.44 -35.41 7.41
C ASN A 124 1.43 -35.38 6.25
N LEU A 125 1.84 -35.92 5.09
CA LEU A 125 1.05 -35.96 3.88
C LEU A 125 -0.23 -36.80 4.04
N GLY A 126 -0.13 -37.96 4.69
CA GLY A 126 -1.26 -38.87 4.95
C GLY A 126 -2.33 -38.22 5.84
N VAL A 127 -1.92 -37.50 6.87
CA VAL A 127 -2.82 -36.68 7.71
C VAL A 127 -3.53 -35.61 6.88
N THR A 128 -2.80 -34.93 6.00
CA THR A 128 -3.36 -33.85 5.15
C THR A 128 -4.38 -34.41 4.17
N GLU A 129 -4.05 -35.49 3.47
CA GLU A 129 -4.93 -36.17 2.53
C GLU A 129 -6.18 -36.73 3.22
N LYS A 130 -6.02 -37.37 4.38
CA LYS A 130 -7.14 -37.90 5.17
C LYS A 130 -8.07 -36.80 5.69
N ILE A 131 -7.55 -35.61 6.02
CA ILE A 131 -8.38 -34.44 6.38
C ILE A 131 -9.17 -33.94 5.17
N LEU A 132 -8.53 -33.80 4.02
CA LEU A 132 -9.21 -33.38 2.78
C LEU A 132 -10.31 -34.37 2.39
N LEU A 133 -10.06 -35.68 2.53
CA LEU A 133 -11.04 -36.74 2.38
C LEU A 133 -12.23 -36.59 3.34
N ALA A 134 -11.94 -36.43 4.63
CA ALA A 134 -12.96 -36.37 5.67
C ALA A 134 -13.87 -35.14 5.54
N LEU A 135 -13.33 -34.03 5.01
CA LEU A 135 -14.09 -32.82 4.70
C LEU A 135 -15.08 -33.01 3.54
N GLY A 136 -14.83 -33.95 2.63
CA GLY A 136 -15.67 -34.19 1.47
C GLY A 136 -15.73 -32.95 0.58
N THR A 137 -16.89 -32.30 0.48
CA THR A 137 -17.04 -31.03 -0.24
C THR A 137 -16.68 -29.85 0.66
N ILE A 138 -15.74 -29.00 0.22
CA ILE A 138 -15.37 -27.78 0.94
C ILE A 138 -16.19 -26.60 0.41
N CYS A 139 -17.09 -26.07 1.23
CA CYS A 139 -17.79 -24.81 0.96
C CYS A 139 -17.26 -23.71 1.88
N ALA A 140 -16.52 -22.73 1.35
CA ALA A 140 -16.02 -21.60 2.13
C ALA A 140 -16.11 -20.30 1.34
N HIS A 141 -16.34 -19.15 1.98
CA HIS A 141 -16.18 -17.87 1.28
C HIS A 141 -14.69 -17.60 1.01
N THR A 142 -13.86 -17.80 2.04
CA THR A 142 -12.40 -17.77 1.97
C THR A 142 -11.82 -19.11 2.42
N LEU A 143 -10.98 -19.73 1.60
CA LEU A 143 -10.19 -20.91 1.94
C LEU A 143 -8.73 -20.49 2.03
N VAL A 144 -8.12 -20.64 3.21
CA VAL A 144 -6.71 -20.33 3.47
C VAL A 144 -5.96 -21.63 3.69
N ILE A 145 -4.86 -21.83 2.96
CA ILE A 145 -3.95 -22.96 3.12
C ILE A 145 -2.58 -22.38 3.42
N SER A 146 -2.03 -22.67 4.59
CA SER A 146 -0.80 -22.00 5.01
C SER A 146 0.17 -22.82 5.85
N GLY A 147 1.47 -22.55 5.67
CA GLY A 147 2.53 -23.10 6.51
C GLY A 147 2.86 -24.55 6.24
N ILE A 148 2.37 -25.10 5.14
CA ILE A 148 2.53 -26.51 4.80
C ILE A 148 3.78 -26.69 3.96
N ARG A 149 4.67 -27.56 4.43
CA ARG A 149 5.92 -27.93 3.76
C ARG A 149 6.01 -29.45 3.74
N PHE A 150 5.85 -30.02 2.55
CA PHE A 150 6.18 -31.43 2.33
C PHE A 150 7.69 -31.54 2.22
N GLU A 151 8.25 -32.55 2.89
CA GLU A 151 9.67 -32.87 2.78
C GLU A 151 9.95 -33.08 1.29
N GLU A 152 10.76 -32.19 0.72
CA GLU A 152 11.29 -32.40 -0.61
C GLU A 152 12.01 -33.74 -0.53
N VAL A 153 11.68 -34.68 -1.41
CA VAL A 153 12.29 -36.01 -1.40
C VAL A 153 13.72 -35.90 -1.95
N ALA A 154 14.51 -34.97 -1.41
CA ALA A 154 15.89 -34.69 -1.74
C ALA A 154 16.78 -35.92 -1.53
N ASN A 155 16.34 -36.89 -0.73
CA ASN A 155 17.04 -38.17 -0.57
C ASN A 155 16.81 -39.16 -1.72
N LEU A 156 15.82 -38.96 -2.62
CA LEU A 156 15.69 -39.76 -3.85
C LEU A 156 16.69 -39.34 -4.94
N HIS A 157 17.40 -38.22 -4.78
CA HIS A 157 18.40 -37.79 -5.76
C HIS A 157 19.67 -38.66 -5.77
N ASN A 158 19.93 -39.45 -4.72
CA ASN A 158 21.13 -40.30 -4.65
C ASN A 158 21.00 -41.62 -5.41
N GLU A 159 19.79 -42.03 -5.80
CA GLU A 159 19.57 -43.21 -6.66
C GLU A 159 19.07 -42.82 -8.04
N GLN A 160 19.64 -41.77 -8.63
CA GLN A 160 19.52 -41.39 -10.04
C GLN A 160 18.27 -41.95 -10.79
N PRO A 161 17.01 -41.62 -10.42
CA PRO A 161 15.92 -41.70 -11.36
C PRO A 161 16.07 -40.44 -12.20
N SER A 162 16.45 -40.59 -13.46
CA SER A 162 16.63 -39.50 -14.41
C SER A 162 15.30 -38.77 -14.65
N GLY A 163 14.99 -37.79 -13.79
CA GLY A 163 13.97 -36.78 -14.03
C GLY A 163 13.09 -36.50 -12.81
N TRP A 164 12.81 -35.21 -12.61
CA TRP A 164 11.69 -34.73 -11.79
C TRP A 164 10.39 -35.49 -12.09
N TRP A 165 10.26 -36.03 -13.30
CA TRP A 165 9.18 -36.92 -13.74
C TRP A 165 8.89 -38.11 -12.80
N ALA A 166 9.87 -38.70 -12.11
CA ALA A 166 9.61 -39.85 -11.21
C ALA A 166 8.94 -39.43 -9.89
N VAL A 167 9.38 -38.31 -9.30
CA VAL A 167 8.70 -37.68 -8.15
C VAL A 167 7.33 -37.14 -8.60
N TYR A 168 7.26 -36.60 -9.82
CA TYR A 168 5.98 -36.22 -10.44
C TYR A 168 5.07 -37.42 -10.66
N ALA A 169 5.58 -38.57 -11.11
CA ALA A 169 4.78 -39.76 -11.33
C ALA A 169 4.32 -40.40 -10.00
N TRP A 170 5.11 -40.24 -8.94
CA TRP A 170 4.73 -40.69 -7.60
C TRP A 170 3.72 -39.76 -6.93
N LEU A 171 3.90 -38.43 -7.03
CA LEU A 171 2.97 -37.44 -6.48
C LEU A 171 1.72 -37.22 -7.35
N PHE A 172 1.81 -37.44 -8.67
CA PHE A 172 0.82 -37.05 -9.68
C PHE A 172 0.57 -38.09 -10.79
N GLY A 173 1.25 -39.25 -10.81
CA GLY A 173 1.21 -40.24 -11.91
C GLY A 173 0.44 -41.52 -11.67
N CYS A 174 -0.13 -41.73 -10.48
CA CYS A 174 -1.38 -42.47 -10.37
C CYS A 174 -2.50 -41.46 -10.61
N GLU A 175 -3.52 -41.81 -11.40
CA GLU A 175 -4.73 -40.98 -11.61
C GLU A 175 -5.09 -40.23 -10.31
N PRO A 176 -5.30 -38.90 -10.35
CA PRO A 176 -5.67 -38.14 -9.16
C PRO A 176 -7.06 -38.58 -8.73
N TYR A 177 -7.15 -39.71 -8.01
CA TYR A 177 -8.41 -40.33 -7.61
C TYR A 177 -9.18 -39.50 -6.59
N LEU A 178 -8.54 -38.46 -6.04
CA LEU A 178 -9.21 -37.60 -5.10
C LEU A 178 -9.03 -36.13 -5.44
N MET A 179 -10.03 -35.61 -6.15
CA MET A 179 -10.29 -34.19 -6.16
C MET A 179 -11.39 -33.87 -5.16
N VAL A 180 -11.10 -32.94 -4.25
CA VAL A 180 -12.05 -32.37 -3.31
C VAL A 180 -12.80 -31.24 -4.01
N TYR A 181 -14.10 -31.46 -4.23
CA TYR A 181 -14.96 -30.42 -4.77
C TYR A 181 -14.97 -29.23 -3.82
N THR A 182 -14.56 -28.07 -4.33
CA THR A 182 -14.29 -26.88 -3.54
C THR A 182 -15.05 -25.71 -4.13
N VAL A 183 -15.93 -25.13 -3.31
CA VAL A 183 -16.69 -23.92 -3.63
C VAL A 183 -16.11 -22.77 -2.80
N THR A 184 -15.38 -21.87 -3.46
CA THR A 184 -14.81 -20.69 -2.81
C THR A 184 -14.77 -19.44 -3.69
N LYS A 185 -14.83 -18.26 -3.05
CA LYS A 185 -14.64 -16.96 -3.72
C LYS A 185 -13.22 -16.43 -3.57
N GLN A 186 -12.47 -16.93 -2.59
CA GLN A 186 -11.11 -16.53 -2.31
C GLN A 186 -10.30 -17.74 -1.86
N LEU A 187 -9.19 -17.98 -2.55
CA LEU A 187 -8.21 -19.00 -2.19
C LEU A 187 -6.90 -18.30 -1.82
N GLU A 188 -6.40 -18.53 -0.62
CA GLU A 188 -5.13 -17.99 -0.16
C GLU A 188 -4.12 -19.12 0.12
N LEU A 189 -2.94 -19.01 -0.46
CA LEU A 189 -1.82 -19.95 -0.30
C LEU A 189 -0.67 -19.18 0.34
N GLY A 190 -0.33 -19.49 1.60
CA GLY A 190 0.62 -18.68 2.38
C GLY A 190 1.74 -19.49 3.02
N ASN A 191 2.98 -19.05 2.97
CA ASN A 191 4.12 -19.72 3.62
C ASN A 191 4.27 -21.21 3.23
N MET A 192 3.99 -21.54 1.98
CA MET A 192 4.09 -22.91 1.44
C MET A 192 5.36 -23.06 0.59
N SER A 193 5.82 -24.29 0.36
CA SER A 193 6.77 -24.58 -0.73
C SER A 193 6.05 -24.71 -2.07
N ASP A 194 6.79 -24.65 -3.18
CA ASP A 194 6.24 -24.90 -4.52
C ASP A 194 5.55 -26.28 -4.61
N ILE A 195 6.23 -27.32 -4.10
CA ILE A 195 5.71 -28.70 -4.08
C ILE A 195 4.38 -28.79 -3.34
N SER A 196 4.30 -28.18 -2.14
CA SER A 196 3.06 -28.19 -1.36
C SER A 196 1.94 -27.41 -2.04
N THR A 197 2.27 -26.26 -2.63
CA THR A 197 1.31 -25.44 -3.37
C THR A 197 0.72 -26.24 -4.53
N ARG A 198 1.58 -26.85 -5.36
CA ARG A 198 1.16 -27.66 -6.50
C ARG A 198 0.31 -28.86 -6.09
N TRP A 199 0.71 -29.56 -5.02
CA TRP A 199 -0.03 -30.72 -4.50
C TRP A 199 -1.45 -30.36 -4.07
N PHE A 200 -1.64 -29.22 -3.38
CA PHE A 200 -2.97 -28.76 -2.99
C PHE A 200 -3.80 -28.36 -4.20
N LEU A 201 -3.25 -27.52 -5.10
CA LEU A 201 -3.98 -27.08 -6.28
C LEU A 201 -4.43 -28.23 -7.18
N ALA A 202 -3.64 -29.30 -7.27
CA ALA A 202 -3.99 -30.51 -8.02
C ALA A 202 -5.11 -31.35 -7.38
N ARG A 203 -5.42 -31.14 -6.09
CA ARG A 203 -6.44 -31.88 -5.34
C ARG A 203 -7.71 -31.07 -5.06
N LEU A 204 -7.73 -29.79 -5.41
CA LEU A 204 -8.92 -28.96 -5.30
C LEU A 204 -9.61 -28.89 -6.65
N ASP A 205 -10.82 -29.43 -6.75
CA ASP A 205 -11.69 -29.16 -7.88
C ASP A 205 -12.41 -27.83 -7.66
N VAL A 206 -11.90 -26.80 -8.31
CA VAL A 206 -12.46 -25.44 -8.33
C VAL A 206 -13.05 -25.08 -9.69
N SER A 207 -13.35 -26.09 -10.53
CA SER A 207 -13.74 -25.88 -11.93
C SER A 207 -15.00 -25.04 -12.13
N ASP A 208 -15.87 -24.96 -11.12
CA ASP A 208 -17.07 -24.12 -11.10
C ASP A 208 -16.87 -22.74 -10.46
N CYS A 209 -15.69 -22.46 -9.90
CA CYS A 209 -15.45 -21.26 -9.10
C CYS A 209 -14.95 -20.06 -9.92
N GLU A 210 -15.54 -18.90 -9.63
CA GLU A 210 -15.01 -17.59 -9.99
C GLU A 210 -14.38 -16.98 -8.73
N LEU A 211 -13.04 -16.98 -8.65
CA LEU A 211 -12.34 -16.70 -7.39
C LEU A 211 -11.17 -15.73 -7.51
N ASN A 212 -10.79 -15.14 -6.39
CA ASN A 212 -9.52 -14.44 -6.22
C ASN A 212 -8.46 -15.42 -5.68
N LEU A 213 -7.28 -15.44 -6.30
CA LEU A 213 -6.16 -16.26 -5.85
C LEU A 213 -5.09 -15.38 -5.23
N HIS A 214 -4.84 -15.58 -3.94
CA HIS A 214 -3.78 -14.93 -3.19
C HIS A 214 -2.64 -15.91 -2.93
N ILE A 215 -1.44 -15.52 -3.30
CA ILE A 215 -0.22 -16.31 -3.22
C ILE A 215 0.77 -15.50 -2.40
N ASN A 216 1.17 -16.03 -1.27
CA ASN A 216 2.19 -15.49 -0.38
C ASN A 216 3.14 -16.63 -0.04
N ILE A 217 3.84 -17.15 -1.06
CA ILE A 217 4.68 -18.36 -0.98
C ILE A 217 6.06 -18.00 -0.43
N ASP A 218 6.77 -19.00 0.09
CA ASP A 218 8.13 -18.87 0.58
C ASP A 218 9.13 -18.39 -0.49
N PHE A 219 10.30 -17.92 -0.04
CA PHE A 219 11.34 -17.27 -0.82
C PHE A 219 11.86 -18.06 -2.03
N SER A 220 11.61 -19.37 -2.16
CA SER A 220 12.33 -20.22 -3.12
C SER A 220 11.73 -20.32 -4.52
N THR A 221 10.50 -19.85 -4.77
CA THR A 221 9.79 -20.13 -6.03
C THR A 221 10.19 -19.19 -7.17
N PRO A 222 10.84 -19.68 -8.25
CA PRO A 222 11.30 -18.83 -9.34
C PRO A 222 10.24 -18.55 -10.41
N ASN A 223 9.16 -19.33 -10.45
CA ASN A 223 8.12 -19.22 -11.48
C ASN A 223 6.73 -19.57 -10.94
N LEU A 224 5.68 -19.26 -11.69
CA LEU A 224 4.29 -19.56 -11.32
C LEU A 224 3.71 -20.80 -12.04
N TRP A 225 4.56 -21.73 -12.50
CA TRP A 225 4.12 -22.88 -13.31
C TRP A 225 3.23 -23.88 -12.56
N PHE A 226 3.25 -23.88 -11.23
CA PHE A 226 2.30 -24.67 -10.44
C PHE A 226 0.84 -24.27 -10.68
N LEU A 227 0.59 -23.11 -11.29
CA LEU A 227 -0.75 -22.67 -11.71
C LEU A 227 -1.19 -23.25 -13.06
N ASP A 228 -0.33 -23.93 -13.81
CA ASP A 228 -0.67 -24.40 -15.16
C ASP A 228 -1.75 -25.50 -15.14
N ASP A 229 -1.76 -26.28 -14.07
CA ASP A 229 -2.75 -27.34 -13.81
C ASP A 229 -3.97 -26.83 -13.03
N PHE A 230 -3.94 -25.59 -12.53
CA PHE A 230 -5.03 -25.00 -11.78
C PHE A 230 -6.13 -24.50 -12.71
N LYS A 231 -7.32 -25.11 -12.62
CA LYS A 231 -8.43 -24.92 -13.57
C LYS A 231 -9.68 -24.33 -12.91
N PRO A 232 -9.63 -23.10 -12.37
CA PRO A 232 -10.86 -22.42 -11.96
C PRO A 232 -11.72 -22.09 -13.18
N LYS A 233 -13.02 -21.91 -13.00
CA LYS A 233 -13.90 -21.35 -14.04
C LYS A 233 -13.35 -20.01 -14.52
N MET A 234 -12.89 -19.19 -13.57
CA MET A 234 -12.40 -17.84 -13.81
C MET A 234 -11.56 -17.32 -12.64
N LEU A 235 -10.47 -16.61 -12.92
CA LEU A 235 -9.74 -15.86 -11.90
C LEU A 235 -10.15 -14.40 -11.95
N LEU A 236 -10.87 -13.95 -10.92
CA LEU A 236 -11.24 -12.55 -10.77
C LEU A 236 -9.99 -11.68 -10.52
N GLY A 237 -9.04 -12.21 -9.77
CA GLY A 237 -7.77 -11.54 -9.50
C GLY A 237 -6.66 -12.52 -9.11
N LEU A 238 -5.42 -12.17 -9.45
CA LEU A 238 -4.20 -12.88 -9.08
C LEU A 238 -3.32 -11.95 -8.24
N TYR A 239 -3.06 -12.34 -7.00
CA TYR A 239 -2.31 -11.57 -6.02
C TYR A 239 -1.09 -12.34 -5.54
N ALA A 240 0.05 -12.12 -6.16
CA ALA A 240 1.31 -12.74 -5.80
C ALA A 240 2.17 -11.77 -4.98
N TRP A 241 2.32 -12.03 -3.69
CA TRP A 241 3.06 -11.22 -2.74
C TRP A 241 4.29 -11.95 -2.21
N TYR A 242 5.33 -11.19 -1.89
CA TYR A 242 6.54 -11.68 -1.22
C TYR A 242 7.25 -12.82 -1.97
N LEU A 243 7.37 -12.70 -3.29
CA LEU A 243 8.11 -13.66 -4.13
C LEU A 243 9.44 -13.06 -4.62
N PRO A 244 10.47 -12.95 -3.77
CA PRO A 244 11.67 -12.22 -4.13
C PRO A 244 12.54 -12.90 -5.19
N ASN A 245 12.42 -14.22 -5.31
CA ASN A 245 13.10 -15.00 -6.33
C ASN A 245 12.24 -15.21 -7.58
N LEU A 246 11.03 -14.64 -7.66
CA LEU A 246 10.18 -14.77 -8.84
C LEU A 246 10.90 -14.15 -10.04
N SER A 247 11.35 -14.99 -10.94
CA SER A 247 12.12 -14.58 -12.10
C SER A 247 11.31 -14.75 -13.39
N ILE A 248 10.30 -15.63 -13.40
CA ILE A 248 9.43 -15.90 -14.55
C ILE A 248 7.96 -15.76 -14.16
N LEU A 249 7.26 -14.78 -14.72
CA LEU A 249 5.82 -14.57 -14.48
C LEU A 249 4.90 -15.49 -15.31
N ASP A 250 5.46 -16.21 -16.28
CA ASP A 250 4.68 -17.08 -17.17
C ASP A 250 3.89 -18.14 -16.39
N CYS A 251 2.59 -18.18 -16.64
CA CYS A 251 1.70 -19.26 -16.21
C CYS A 251 0.49 -19.33 -17.14
N ALA A 252 -0.14 -20.50 -17.22
CA ALA A 252 -1.26 -20.75 -18.13
C ALA A 252 -2.44 -19.78 -17.91
N PRO A 253 -2.84 -19.41 -16.68
CA PRO A 253 -3.92 -18.45 -16.49
C PRO A 253 -3.64 -17.06 -17.06
N LEU A 254 -2.38 -16.60 -17.03
CA LEU A 254 -2.01 -15.32 -17.64
C LEU A 254 -1.95 -15.43 -19.16
N LYS A 255 -1.27 -16.45 -19.70
CA LYS A 255 -1.16 -16.68 -21.15
C LYS A 255 -2.53 -16.79 -21.83
N ARG A 256 -3.49 -17.45 -21.18
CA ARG A 256 -4.86 -17.63 -21.68
C ARG A 256 -5.81 -16.47 -21.36
N SER A 257 -5.31 -15.38 -20.77
CA SER A 257 -6.13 -14.24 -20.34
C SER A 257 -7.29 -14.60 -19.39
N GLN A 258 -7.09 -15.61 -18.52
CA GLN A 258 -8.11 -16.09 -17.57
C GLN A 258 -8.18 -15.26 -16.28
N VAL A 259 -7.15 -14.45 -15.99
CA VAL A 259 -7.18 -13.44 -14.92
C VAL A 259 -7.92 -12.22 -15.45
N LEU A 260 -9.00 -11.76 -14.81
CA LEU A 260 -9.87 -10.71 -15.35
C LEU A 260 -9.55 -9.31 -14.85
N ASN A 261 -9.75 -9.05 -13.55
CA ASN A 261 -9.85 -7.70 -13.03
C ASN A 261 -8.52 -7.20 -12.48
N ASP A 262 -7.86 -8.06 -11.70
CA ASP A 262 -6.76 -7.65 -10.84
C ASP A 262 -5.50 -8.48 -11.07
N LEU A 263 -4.36 -7.81 -11.27
CA LEU A 263 -3.04 -8.43 -11.29
C LEU A 263 -2.11 -7.68 -10.35
N VAL A 264 -1.77 -8.33 -9.24
CA VAL A 264 -0.96 -7.74 -8.17
C VAL A 264 0.27 -8.61 -7.98
N ILE A 265 1.42 -8.10 -8.38
CA ILE A 265 2.74 -8.66 -8.12
C ILE A 265 3.42 -7.72 -7.13
N GLY A 266 3.52 -8.12 -5.87
CA GLY A 266 3.98 -7.27 -4.80
C GLY A 266 5.20 -7.84 -4.08
N GLY A 267 6.06 -6.95 -3.59
CA GLY A 267 7.30 -7.30 -2.91
C GLY A 267 8.52 -6.86 -3.70
N ASN A 268 9.69 -7.21 -3.17
CA ASN A 268 10.97 -6.92 -3.81
C ASN A 268 11.34 -8.08 -4.72
N VAL A 269 11.17 -7.93 -6.03
CA VAL A 269 11.54 -8.95 -7.01
C VAL A 269 12.92 -8.61 -7.57
N GLU A 270 13.94 -9.37 -7.17
CA GLU A 270 15.31 -9.15 -7.65
C GLU A 270 15.62 -10.09 -8.81
N GLY A 271 16.28 -9.59 -9.86
CA GLY A 271 16.67 -10.41 -11.00
C GLY A 271 15.50 -10.91 -11.86
N PHE A 272 14.40 -10.15 -11.92
CA PHE A 272 13.24 -10.50 -12.73
C PHE A 272 13.59 -10.63 -14.22
N PHE A 273 13.19 -11.74 -14.84
CA PHE A 273 13.26 -11.89 -16.30
C PHE A 273 11.93 -11.48 -16.92
N CYS A 274 12.04 -10.86 -18.09
CA CYS A 274 10.91 -10.49 -18.92
C CYS A 274 10.02 -11.73 -19.18
N PRO A 275 8.69 -11.64 -18.95
CA PRO A 275 7.76 -12.72 -19.29
C PRO A 275 7.82 -13.04 -20.78
N SER A 276 7.33 -14.22 -21.17
CA SER A 276 7.18 -14.56 -22.59
C SER A 276 6.31 -13.53 -23.33
N SER A 277 6.54 -13.38 -24.63
CA SER A 277 5.74 -12.49 -25.50
C SER A 277 4.25 -12.81 -25.43
N GLU A 278 3.89 -14.08 -25.31
CA GLU A 278 2.52 -14.56 -25.13
C GLU A 278 1.88 -13.99 -23.85
N THR A 279 2.57 -14.09 -22.72
CA THR A 279 2.11 -13.55 -21.43
C THR A 279 2.02 -12.02 -21.48
N LEU A 280 3.02 -11.35 -22.06
CA LEU A 280 3.03 -9.90 -22.21
C LEU A 280 1.86 -9.40 -23.07
N GLN A 281 1.61 -10.06 -24.20
CA GLN A 281 0.49 -9.73 -25.08
C GLN A 281 -0.86 -9.96 -24.38
N ALA A 282 -1.00 -11.05 -23.63
CA ALA A 282 -2.21 -11.33 -22.86
C ALA A 282 -2.47 -10.24 -21.79
N ILE A 283 -1.43 -9.81 -21.08
CA ILE A 283 -1.54 -8.73 -20.08
C ILE A 283 -1.83 -7.38 -20.76
N GLY A 284 -1.15 -7.09 -21.87
CA GLY A 284 -1.20 -5.82 -22.60
C GLY A 284 -2.44 -5.61 -23.48
N SER A 285 -3.27 -6.63 -23.69
CA SER A 285 -4.38 -6.59 -24.67
C SER A 285 -5.75 -6.28 -24.07
N LYS A 286 -5.88 -6.12 -22.75
CA LYS A 286 -7.17 -5.93 -22.07
C LYS A 286 -7.18 -4.78 -21.07
N GLN A 287 -8.37 -4.51 -20.53
CA GLN A 287 -8.58 -3.56 -19.45
C GLN A 287 -8.45 -4.25 -18.09
N TRP A 288 -7.81 -3.55 -17.15
CA TRP A 288 -7.64 -3.95 -15.77
C TRP A 288 -8.40 -3.01 -14.84
N ILE A 289 -9.00 -3.55 -13.79
CA ILE A 289 -9.52 -2.72 -12.69
C ILE A 289 -8.33 -2.25 -11.85
N ARG A 290 -7.45 -3.19 -11.48
CA ARG A 290 -6.29 -2.87 -10.65
C ARG A 290 -5.05 -3.64 -11.08
N MET A 291 -3.95 -2.92 -11.19
CA MET A 291 -2.63 -3.51 -11.34
C MET A 291 -1.70 -2.97 -10.26
N LEU A 292 -0.87 -3.85 -9.71
CA LEU A 292 0.26 -3.48 -8.87
C LEU A 292 1.45 -4.33 -9.30
N MET A 293 2.59 -3.71 -9.59
CA MET A 293 3.78 -4.47 -10.00
C MET A 293 5.07 -3.72 -9.67
N PRO A 294 6.21 -4.43 -9.57
CA PRO A 294 7.52 -3.82 -9.59
C PRO A 294 7.77 -3.09 -10.90
N LEU A 295 8.59 -2.06 -10.84
CA LEU A 295 9.01 -1.26 -11.99
C LEU A 295 9.60 -2.13 -13.11
N GLU A 296 10.39 -3.13 -12.73
CA GLU A 296 11.08 -4.04 -13.65
C GLU A 296 10.08 -4.84 -14.48
N VAL A 297 8.99 -5.28 -13.85
CA VAL A 297 7.88 -5.97 -14.51
C VAL A 297 7.13 -5.01 -15.44
N TRP A 298 6.88 -3.78 -14.99
CA TRP A 298 6.25 -2.75 -15.83
C TRP A 298 7.09 -2.41 -17.06
N GLY A 299 8.42 -2.31 -16.92
CA GLY A 299 9.34 -2.05 -18.03
C GLY A 299 9.27 -3.11 -19.14
N CYS A 300 8.85 -4.33 -18.80
CA CYS A 300 8.61 -5.41 -19.75
C CYS A 300 7.22 -5.34 -20.39
N ILE A 301 6.20 -4.92 -19.63
CA ILE A 301 4.82 -4.80 -20.11
C ILE A 301 4.63 -3.57 -21.00
N ALA A 302 5.22 -2.43 -20.63
CA ALA A 302 5.00 -1.15 -21.30
C ALA A 302 5.31 -1.18 -22.82
N PRO A 303 6.38 -1.84 -23.31
CA PRO A 303 6.61 -2.00 -24.75
C PRO A 303 5.60 -2.93 -25.45
N ALA A 304 4.99 -3.86 -24.71
CA ALA A 304 4.00 -4.81 -25.23
C ALA A 304 2.55 -4.30 -25.12
N VAL A 305 2.35 -3.10 -24.57
CA VAL A 305 1.04 -2.46 -24.47
C VAL A 305 0.47 -2.21 -25.87
N GLY A 306 -0.68 -2.82 -26.15
CA GLY A 306 -1.45 -2.54 -27.35
C GLY A 306 -2.35 -1.32 -27.18
N LYS A 307 -3.01 -0.92 -28.27
CA LYS A 307 -4.00 0.20 -28.29
C LYS A 307 -5.14 0.03 -27.26
N SER A 308 -5.44 -1.20 -26.86
CA SER A 308 -6.55 -1.55 -25.96
C SER A 308 -6.16 -1.56 -24.47
N PHE A 309 -4.89 -1.39 -24.11
CA PHE A 309 -4.51 -1.42 -22.70
C PHE A 309 -5.14 -0.25 -21.94
N ALA A 310 -5.86 -0.59 -20.87
CA ALA A 310 -6.37 0.37 -19.93
C ALA A 310 -6.30 -0.17 -18.49
N ALA A 311 -6.05 0.70 -17.52
CA ALA A 311 -6.15 0.36 -16.11
C ALA A 311 -6.89 1.46 -15.35
N ASP A 312 -7.87 1.09 -14.52
CA ASP A 312 -8.49 2.06 -13.62
C ASP A 312 -7.49 2.50 -12.55
N THR A 313 -6.73 1.56 -11.96
CA THR A 313 -5.62 1.86 -11.05
C THR A 313 -4.36 1.07 -11.42
N LEU A 314 -3.26 1.76 -11.64
CA LEU A 314 -1.94 1.18 -11.82
C LEU A 314 -1.02 1.65 -10.68
N THR A 315 -0.49 0.71 -9.93
CA THR A 315 0.51 0.95 -8.89
C THR A 315 1.86 0.40 -9.34
N ILE A 316 2.89 1.23 -9.39
CA ILE A 316 4.25 0.81 -9.73
C ILE A 316 5.14 1.02 -8.51
N THR A 317 5.81 -0.05 -8.08
CA THR A 317 6.76 -0.01 -6.97
C THR A 317 8.19 -0.01 -7.51
N ALA A 318 8.97 1.02 -7.21
CA ALA A 318 10.39 1.10 -7.59
C ALA A 318 11.24 1.03 -6.32
N LYS A 319 12.07 0.00 -6.20
CA LYS A 319 12.95 -0.16 -5.02
C LYS A 319 14.10 0.83 -5.01
N HIS A 320 14.67 1.11 -6.19
CA HIS A 320 15.81 1.99 -6.36
C HIS A 320 15.50 3.08 -7.37
N PHE A 321 15.57 4.33 -6.95
CA PHE A 321 15.30 5.48 -7.82
C PHE A 321 16.24 5.59 -9.04
N PRO A 322 17.55 5.28 -8.96
CA PRO A 322 18.42 5.32 -10.14
C PRO A 322 17.99 4.36 -11.26
N SER A 323 17.49 3.16 -10.92
CA SER A 323 16.92 2.23 -11.91
C SER A 323 15.75 2.85 -12.65
N LEU A 324 14.99 3.69 -11.94
CA LEU A 324 13.87 4.43 -12.46
C LEU A 324 14.32 5.46 -13.49
N VAL A 325 15.35 6.26 -13.16
CA VAL A 325 15.95 7.24 -14.08
C VAL A 325 16.52 6.56 -15.32
N ALA A 326 17.27 5.47 -15.17
CA ALA A 326 17.84 4.74 -16.30
C ALA A 326 16.77 4.23 -17.28
N MET A 327 15.67 3.68 -16.75
CA MET A 327 14.54 3.21 -17.56
C MET A 327 13.79 4.38 -18.24
N TRP A 328 13.76 5.56 -17.62
CA TRP A 328 13.14 6.75 -18.20
C TRP A 328 14.00 7.43 -19.26
N GLU A 329 15.31 7.37 -19.12
CA GLU A 329 16.26 8.01 -20.03
C GLU A 329 16.50 7.21 -21.29
N THR A 330 16.19 5.90 -21.29
CA THR A 330 16.12 5.16 -22.55
C THR A 330 15.03 5.78 -23.43
N GLU A 331 15.44 6.39 -24.54
CA GLU A 331 14.59 7.08 -25.54
C GLU A 331 13.65 6.14 -26.32
N HIS A 332 13.23 5.02 -25.73
CA HIS A 332 12.26 4.16 -26.37
C HIS A 332 10.90 4.87 -26.35
N GLU A 333 10.57 5.53 -27.46
CA GLU A 333 9.23 6.02 -27.71
C GLU A 333 8.28 4.81 -27.70
N TYR A 334 7.50 4.69 -26.65
CA TYR A 334 6.40 3.74 -26.60
C TYR A 334 5.45 4.06 -27.76
N GLN A 335 5.17 3.08 -28.61
CA GLN A 335 4.28 3.27 -29.77
C GLN A 335 2.89 3.74 -29.35
N GLU A 336 2.43 3.31 -28.17
CA GLU A 336 1.13 3.63 -27.62
C GLU A 336 1.25 3.96 -26.12
N LYS A 337 0.60 5.05 -25.71
CA LYS A 337 0.49 5.40 -24.28
C LYS A 337 -0.59 4.55 -23.60
N ALA A 338 -0.27 4.00 -22.44
CA ALA A 338 -1.20 3.26 -21.60
C ALA A 338 -2.30 4.18 -21.05
N SER A 339 -3.57 3.79 -21.18
CA SER A 339 -4.68 4.56 -20.61
C SER A 339 -4.87 4.24 -19.14
N VAL A 340 -4.47 5.13 -18.23
CA VAL A 340 -4.54 4.89 -16.78
C VAL A 340 -5.34 6.01 -16.13
N LYS A 341 -6.37 5.69 -15.33
CA LYS A 341 -7.11 6.74 -14.59
C LYS A 341 -6.36 7.18 -13.33
N ARG A 342 -5.86 6.21 -12.54
CA ARG A 342 -5.09 6.47 -11.31
C ARG A 342 -3.72 5.82 -11.38
N LEU A 343 -2.66 6.63 -11.29
CA LEU A 343 -1.28 6.17 -11.24
C LEU A 343 -0.70 6.38 -9.83
N ASP A 344 -0.37 5.29 -9.16
CA ASP A 344 0.27 5.30 -7.84
C ASP A 344 1.74 4.86 -7.98
N LEU A 345 2.70 5.75 -7.71
CA LEU A 345 4.12 5.43 -7.72
C LEU A 345 4.66 5.31 -6.29
N ASN A 346 5.13 4.12 -5.93
CA ASN A 346 5.71 3.83 -4.63
C ASN A 346 7.23 3.71 -4.76
N LEU A 347 7.94 4.78 -4.39
CA LEU A 347 9.38 4.91 -4.50
C LEU A 347 10.03 4.57 -3.16
N PHE A 348 10.92 3.58 -3.16
CA PHE A 348 11.72 3.24 -1.99
C PHE A 348 13.18 3.70 -2.21
N GLU A 349 13.91 3.88 -1.11
CA GLU A 349 15.37 4.08 -1.10
C GLU A 349 15.89 5.13 -2.10
N ILE A 350 15.27 6.32 -2.10
CA ILE A 350 15.74 7.44 -2.92
C ILE A 350 17.13 7.87 -2.44
N ASP A 351 18.09 7.90 -3.37
CA ASP A 351 19.42 8.45 -3.11
C ASP A 351 19.30 9.95 -2.83
N THR A 352 19.93 10.38 -1.73
CA THR A 352 19.90 11.77 -1.26
C THR A 352 20.74 12.72 -2.11
N THR A 353 21.53 12.20 -3.05
CA THR A 353 22.41 13.01 -3.91
C THR A 353 21.64 13.83 -4.95
N GLN A 354 20.51 13.33 -5.46
CA GLN A 354 19.66 14.08 -6.39
C GLN A 354 18.65 14.96 -5.65
N THR A 355 18.39 16.15 -6.18
CA THR A 355 17.35 17.01 -5.64
C THR A 355 15.98 16.39 -5.92
N LEU A 356 15.10 16.34 -4.92
CA LEU A 356 13.72 15.86 -5.08
C LEU A 356 12.99 16.55 -6.24
N GLU A 357 13.32 17.82 -6.49
CA GLU A 357 12.80 18.58 -7.63
C GLU A 357 13.15 17.93 -8.96
N HIS A 358 14.42 17.55 -9.16
CA HIS A 358 14.85 16.82 -10.35
C HIS A 358 14.06 15.51 -10.48
N CYS A 359 13.95 14.76 -9.38
CA CYS A 359 13.21 13.49 -9.37
C CYS A 359 11.76 13.66 -9.80
N ILE A 360 11.06 14.68 -9.29
CA ILE A 360 9.66 14.94 -9.64
C ILE A 360 9.53 15.37 -11.09
N LYS A 361 10.43 16.23 -11.60
CA LYS A 361 10.44 16.60 -13.02
C LYS A 361 10.61 15.37 -13.92
N SER A 362 11.53 14.46 -13.57
CA SER A 362 11.73 13.21 -14.31
C SER A 362 10.49 12.31 -14.28
N ILE A 363 9.82 12.19 -13.12
CA ILE A 363 8.56 11.43 -12.99
C ILE A 363 7.49 11.99 -13.90
N LEU A 364 7.28 13.31 -13.90
CA LEU A 364 6.24 13.95 -14.70
C LEU A 364 6.53 13.82 -16.20
N ALA A 365 7.79 14.01 -16.61
CA ALA A 365 8.19 13.82 -18.01
C ALA A 365 8.05 12.36 -18.48
N TRP A 366 8.30 11.39 -17.59
CA TRP A 366 8.03 9.99 -17.89
C TRP A 366 6.53 9.69 -17.95
N GLU A 367 5.75 10.24 -17.01
CA GLU A 367 4.30 10.05 -16.97
C GLU A 367 3.66 10.52 -18.28
N GLU A 368 3.99 11.74 -18.70
CA GLU A 368 3.50 12.32 -19.95
C GLU A 368 3.88 11.46 -21.16
N ARG A 369 5.06 10.84 -21.17
CA ARG A 369 5.51 9.96 -22.27
C ARG A 369 4.78 8.62 -22.30
N CYS A 370 4.51 8.02 -21.15
CA CYS A 370 4.07 6.62 -21.08
C CYS A 370 2.55 6.45 -20.93
N PHE A 371 1.87 7.46 -20.40
CA PHE A 371 0.48 7.34 -20.00
C PHE A 371 -0.41 8.41 -20.63
N LYS A 372 -1.70 8.09 -20.71
CA LYS A 372 -2.77 9.01 -21.09
C LYS A 372 -3.96 8.82 -20.16
N ASN A 373 -4.84 9.81 -20.10
CA ASN A 373 -6.07 9.80 -19.31
C ASN A 373 -5.89 9.71 -17.78
N ILE A 374 -4.71 10.11 -17.25
CA ILE A 374 -4.48 10.16 -15.80
C ILE A 374 -5.34 11.24 -15.16
N GLU A 375 -6.23 10.81 -14.28
CA GLU A 375 -7.11 11.64 -13.45
C GLU A 375 -6.50 11.90 -12.06
N GLU A 376 -5.72 10.95 -11.54
CA GLU A 376 -5.04 11.04 -10.24
C GLU A 376 -3.61 10.48 -10.36
N LEU A 377 -2.61 11.29 -9.98
CA LEU A 377 -1.23 10.85 -9.78
C LEU A 377 -0.89 10.92 -8.29
N LYS A 378 -0.51 9.79 -7.71
CA LYS A 378 -0.10 9.68 -6.32
C LYS A 378 1.35 9.23 -6.23
N LEU A 379 2.18 10.04 -5.55
CA LEU A 379 3.59 9.73 -5.30
C LEU A 379 3.77 9.40 -3.81
N SER A 380 4.19 8.17 -3.53
CA SER A 380 4.57 7.71 -2.18
C SER A 380 6.08 7.52 -2.14
N ILE A 381 6.77 8.30 -1.31
CA ILE A 381 8.22 8.23 -1.15
C ILE A 381 8.54 7.64 0.23
N HIS A 382 9.26 6.53 0.23
CA HIS A 382 9.69 5.79 1.41
C HIS A 382 11.21 5.91 1.58
N THR A 383 11.65 6.76 2.53
CA THR A 383 13.07 6.92 2.85
C THR A 383 13.47 6.12 4.09
N ARG A 384 14.63 5.44 4.05
CA ARG A 384 15.18 4.70 5.20
C ARG A 384 15.87 5.61 6.22
N THR A 385 16.38 6.78 5.80
CA THR A 385 17.19 7.65 6.67
C THR A 385 16.32 8.63 7.45
N LYS A 386 16.57 8.79 8.75
CA LYS A 386 15.88 9.82 9.56
C LYS A 386 16.17 11.24 9.08
N ASN A 387 17.34 11.47 8.44
CA ASN A 387 17.79 12.78 7.97
C ASN A 387 16.98 13.32 6.77
N THR A 388 16.42 12.45 5.92
CA THR A 388 15.60 12.88 4.76
C THR A 388 14.23 13.44 5.16
N GLN A 389 13.74 13.16 6.36
CA GLN A 389 12.48 13.73 6.85
C GLN A 389 12.53 15.25 7.00
N ILE A 390 13.74 15.83 7.15
CA ILE A 390 13.95 17.28 7.23
C ILE A 390 13.85 17.91 5.84
N LEU A 391 14.42 17.27 4.81
CA LEU A 391 14.37 17.74 3.41
C LEU A 391 12.96 17.71 2.80
N ILE A 392 12.19 16.66 3.07
CA ILE A 392 10.83 16.53 2.50
C ILE A 392 9.90 17.63 3.02
N LYS A 393 10.09 18.10 4.26
CA LYS A 393 9.29 19.19 4.83
C LYS A 393 9.58 20.54 4.17
N SER A 394 10.83 20.81 3.77
CA SER A 394 11.18 22.06 3.09
C SER A 394 10.80 22.05 1.61
N GLN A 395 10.78 20.87 0.96
CA GLN A 395 10.46 20.73 -0.47
C GLN A 395 8.96 20.57 -0.77
N GLN A 396 8.12 20.23 0.23
CA GLN A 396 6.66 20.17 0.07
C GLN A 396 6.05 21.49 -0.47
N VAL A 397 6.69 22.63 -0.18
CA VAL A 397 6.25 23.97 -0.63
C VAL A 397 6.47 24.16 -2.13
N TYR A 398 7.54 23.59 -2.71
CA TYR A 398 7.90 23.78 -4.12
C TYR A 398 7.10 22.89 -5.09
N ILE A 399 6.62 21.74 -4.61
CA ILE A 399 5.85 20.78 -5.41
C ILE A 399 4.44 21.29 -5.72
N GLU A 400 3.89 22.16 -4.87
CA GLU A 400 2.55 22.74 -5.05
C GLU A 400 2.45 23.68 -6.27
N GLU A 401 3.57 24.28 -6.72
CA GLU A 401 3.56 25.18 -7.87
C GLU A 401 3.74 24.47 -9.22
N ALA A 402 4.50 23.37 -9.26
CA ALA A 402 4.74 22.60 -10.49
C ALA A 402 3.56 21.71 -10.89
N ILE A 403 2.69 21.33 -9.94
CA ILE A 403 1.58 20.38 -10.14
C ILE A 403 0.24 21.11 -10.00
N LYS A 404 0.05 22.20 -10.76
CA LYS A 404 -1.29 22.71 -11.04
C LYS A 404 -1.89 21.90 -12.17
N VAL A 405 -2.60 20.82 -11.84
CA VAL A 405 -3.78 20.26 -12.53
C VAL A 405 -3.99 18.79 -12.10
N ARG A 406 -5.24 18.49 -11.74
CA ARG A 406 -5.88 17.18 -11.38
C ARG A 406 -5.79 16.75 -9.91
N ARG A 407 -6.95 16.30 -9.40
CA ARG A 407 -7.29 16.16 -7.97
C ARG A 407 -6.30 15.24 -7.26
N GLN A 408 -5.60 15.78 -6.27
CA GLN A 408 -4.73 15.02 -5.37
C GLN A 408 -5.51 14.63 -4.10
N ASP A 409 -5.68 13.33 -3.86
CA ASP A 409 -6.13 12.82 -2.56
C ASP A 409 -4.90 12.48 -1.70
N ARG A 410 -4.63 13.32 -0.70
CA ARG A 410 -3.44 13.21 0.16
C ARG A 410 -3.60 12.07 1.17
N ASN A 411 -3.36 10.84 0.75
CA ASN A 411 -3.04 9.72 1.64
C ASN A 411 -1.55 9.35 1.54
N LEU A 412 -0.70 10.24 2.08
CA LEU A 412 0.59 9.82 2.64
C LEU A 412 0.28 8.92 3.83
N ASN A 413 0.28 7.60 3.61
CA ASN A 413 0.08 6.60 4.65
C ASN A 413 1.22 6.69 5.68
N ARG A 414 1.10 7.61 6.63
CA ARG A 414 1.68 7.48 7.95
C ARG A 414 0.68 6.69 8.80
N LYS A 415 1.05 5.47 9.19
CA LYS A 415 0.55 4.79 10.41
C LYS A 415 1.00 5.49 11.70
N HIS A 416 1.16 6.80 11.64
CA HIS A 416 1.06 7.69 12.79
C HIS A 416 0.10 8.77 12.36
N THR A 417 -1.11 8.74 12.92
CA THR A 417 -1.81 9.97 13.25
C THR A 417 -0.82 10.82 14.03
N SER A 418 -0.03 11.65 13.34
CA SER A 418 0.53 12.84 13.96
C SER A 418 -0.70 13.70 14.24
N ASN A 419 -1.33 13.44 15.38
CA ASN A 419 -1.91 14.52 16.15
C ASN A 419 -0.84 15.61 16.12
N LEU A 420 -1.07 16.68 15.35
CA LEU A 420 -0.39 17.95 15.62
C LEU A 420 -0.50 18.11 17.14
N PRO A 421 0.61 18.08 17.90
CA PRO A 421 0.52 18.28 19.33
C PRO A 421 -0.23 19.60 19.52
N ARG A 422 -1.32 19.56 20.28
CA ARG A 422 -2.23 20.70 20.52
C ARG A 422 -1.52 21.96 21.08
N ASP A 423 -0.23 21.86 21.38
CA ASP A 423 0.50 22.76 22.27
C ASP A 423 1.73 23.45 21.61
N LYS A 424 1.90 23.42 20.28
CA LYS A 424 3.13 23.92 19.62
C LYS A 424 2.87 25.11 18.70
N ASN A 425 3.11 26.33 19.21
CA ASN A 425 2.73 27.63 18.62
C ASN A 425 3.86 28.41 17.94
N ASN A 426 4.99 27.79 17.56
CA ASN A 426 6.10 28.56 16.99
C ASN A 426 5.95 28.65 15.45
N LEU A 427 5.88 29.87 14.93
CA LEU A 427 5.95 30.17 13.49
C LEU A 427 7.35 30.69 13.15
N TRP A 428 8.08 30.00 12.27
CA TRP A 428 9.37 30.47 11.77
C TRP A 428 9.19 31.21 10.46
N ILE A 429 9.71 32.43 10.39
CA ILE A 429 9.60 33.29 9.20
C ILE A 429 11.01 33.53 8.67
N MET A 430 11.17 33.42 7.34
CA MET A 430 12.41 33.76 6.66
C MET A 430 12.61 35.28 6.49
N PRO A 431 13.85 35.76 6.27
CA PRO A 431 14.16 37.15 5.93
C PRO A 431 13.21 37.82 4.93
N ASN A 432 12.96 37.16 3.81
CA ASN A 432 12.06 37.65 2.77
C ASN A 432 10.57 37.66 3.17
N GLY A 433 10.18 36.86 4.17
CA GLY A 433 8.82 36.78 4.69
C GLY A 433 8.47 37.85 5.71
N TYR A 434 9.45 38.55 6.28
CA TYR A 434 9.21 39.50 7.37
C TYR A 434 8.38 40.70 6.97
N HIS A 435 8.58 41.26 5.77
CA HIS A 435 7.75 42.38 5.32
C HIS A 435 6.27 41.97 5.23
N HIS A 436 5.98 40.73 4.81
CA HIS A 436 4.62 40.20 4.79
C HIS A 436 4.07 39.98 6.19
N TRP A 437 4.91 39.61 7.15
CA TRP A 437 4.50 39.50 8.55
C TRP A 437 4.22 40.87 9.18
N ALA A 438 5.15 41.81 9.08
CA ALA A 438 5.03 43.17 9.63
C ALA A 438 3.81 43.92 9.07
N THR A 439 3.41 43.63 7.82
CA THR A 439 2.22 44.22 7.19
C THR A 439 0.93 43.42 7.40
N GLY A 440 0.97 42.32 8.17
CA GLY A 440 -0.16 41.41 8.38
C GLY A 440 -0.56 40.57 7.15
N LYS A 441 0.10 40.75 6.00
CA LYS A 441 -0.17 40.01 4.75
C LYS A 441 0.07 38.50 4.90
N ILE A 442 0.94 38.07 5.81
CA ILE A 442 1.20 36.65 6.08
C ILE A 442 -0.05 35.94 6.60
N VAL A 443 -0.85 36.60 7.44
CA VAL A 443 -2.08 36.05 8.01
C VAL A 443 -3.12 35.84 6.92
N VAL A 444 -3.22 36.79 5.98
CA VAL A 444 -4.09 36.68 4.80
C VAL A 444 -3.66 35.50 3.92
N LYS A 445 -2.35 35.33 3.66
CA LYS A 445 -1.83 34.19 2.88
C LYS A 445 -2.13 32.84 3.56
N ILE A 446 -1.92 32.74 4.87
CA ILE A 446 -2.21 31.52 5.65
C ILE A 446 -3.72 31.21 5.61
N LYS A 447 -4.57 32.23 5.79
CA LYS A 447 -6.03 32.07 5.74
C LYS A 447 -6.52 31.61 4.36
N ASN A 448 -6.01 32.20 3.29
CA ASN A 448 -6.36 31.80 1.93
C ASN A 448 -5.91 30.36 1.62
N ALA A 449 -4.75 29.94 2.12
CA ALA A 449 -4.28 28.55 1.98
C ALA A 449 -5.19 27.56 2.75
N ALA A 450 -5.67 27.95 3.93
CA ALA A 450 -6.61 27.17 4.73
C ALA A 450 -7.97 26.96 4.03
N GLU A 451 -8.51 28.04 3.47
CA GLU A 451 -9.80 28.03 2.77
C GLU A 451 -9.77 27.17 1.49
N ASN A 452 -8.59 27.01 0.88
CA ASN A 452 -8.36 26.15 -0.29
C ASN A 452 -8.14 24.65 0.05
N GLY A 453 -8.56 24.21 1.23
CA GLY A 453 -8.59 22.79 1.60
C GLY A 453 -7.40 22.29 2.43
N ALA A 454 -6.46 23.16 2.79
CA ALA A 454 -5.47 22.83 3.81
C ALA A 454 -6.17 22.80 5.18
N ARG A 455 -6.16 21.65 5.86
CA ARG A 455 -6.65 21.54 7.25
C ARG A 455 -5.72 22.31 8.20
N THR A 456 -5.85 23.63 8.29
CA THR A 456 -5.19 24.42 9.33
C THR A 456 -6.15 24.58 10.50
N ARG A 457 -5.83 24.00 11.66
CA ARG A 457 -6.51 24.36 12.91
C ARG A 457 -5.91 25.66 13.43
N THR A 458 -6.79 26.54 13.91
CA THR A 458 -6.55 27.82 14.60
C THR A 458 -5.34 28.59 14.08
N VAL A 459 -5.56 29.43 13.07
CA VAL A 459 -4.56 30.43 12.65
C VAL A 459 -4.19 31.25 13.89
N LEU A 460 -2.91 31.24 14.27
CA LEU A 460 -2.41 32.12 15.33
C LEU A 460 -2.88 33.54 15.01
N HIS A 461 -3.62 34.16 15.92
CA HIS A 461 -3.81 35.61 15.88
C HIS A 461 -2.44 36.21 16.14
N VAL A 462 -1.73 36.53 15.06
CA VAL A 462 -0.48 37.24 15.12
C VAL A 462 -0.86 38.70 15.34
N GLY A 463 -0.64 39.22 16.55
CA GLY A 463 -0.87 40.63 16.84
C GLY A 463 -0.12 41.53 15.85
N ILE A 464 -0.73 42.65 15.46
CA ILE A 464 -0.03 43.69 14.72
C ILE A 464 1.07 44.21 15.65
N PRO A 465 2.35 44.10 15.30
CA PRO A 465 3.40 44.26 16.31
C PRO A 465 3.71 45.73 16.59
N SER A 466 4.30 45.99 17.76
CA SER A 466 4.82 47.32 18.16
C SER A 466 6.03 47.75 17.33
N GLU A 467 6.29 49.05 17.25
CA GLU A 467 7.25 49.71 16.33
C GLU A 467 8.74 49.26 16.42
N HIS A 468 9.12 48.38 17.35
CA HIS A 468 10.51 47.93 17.52
C HIS A 468 10.65 46.41 17.67
N TYR A 469 10.91 45.74 16.55
CA TYR A 469 11.17 44.30 16.50
C TYR A 469 12.60 43.99 16.91
N THR A 470 12.79 43.54 18.15
CA THR A 470 14.10 43.06 18.59
C THR A 470 14.02 41.63 19.08
N CYS A 471 15.07 40.85 18.84
CA CYS A 471 15.20 39.53 19.46
C CYS A 471 15.14 39.69 20.98
N LEU A 472 14.27 38.94 21.64
CA LEU A 472 14.04 39.00 23.09
C LEU A 472 15.29 38.74 23.95
N LYS A 473 16.37 38.20 23.36
CA LYS A 473 17.60 37.84 24.07
C LYS A 473 18.79 38.71 23.69
N CYS A 474 19.10 38.85 22.41
CA CYS A 474 20.25 39.65 21.96
C CYS A 474 19.89 41.06 21.51
N TYR A 475 18.61 41.44 21.56
CA TYR A 475 18.10 42.74 21.16
C TYR A 475 18.42 43.16 19.72
N ILE A 476 18.88 42.23 18.86
CA ILE A 476 19.12 42.52 17.44
C ILE A 476 17.80 42.92 16.80
N THR A 477 17.79 44.04 16.09
CA THR A 477 16.61 44.52 15.37
C THR A 477 16.33 43.63 14.17
N LEU A 478 15.07 43.53 13.77
CA LEU A 478 14.68 42.76 12.59
C LEU A 478 15.42 43.22 11.34
N ASP A 479 15.61 44.53 11.17
CA ASP A 479 16.37 45.10 10.05
C ASP A 479 17.81 44.56 10.00
N LYS A 480 18.47 44.48 11.16
CA LYS A 480 19.82 43.91 11.30
C LYS A 480 19.87 42.39 11.07
N VAL A 481 18.76 41.68 11.32
CA VAL A 481 18.63 40.24 11.00
C VAL A 481 18.47 40.03 9.49
N THR A 482 17.90 41.02 8.79
CA THR A 482 17.70 40.98 7.32
C THR A 482 18.86 41.52 6.51
N GLU A 483 19.80 42.23 7.13
CA GLU A 483 21.01 42.68 6.44
C GLU A 483 21.78 41.45 5.93
N PRO A 484 22.19 41.43 4.64
CA PRO A 484 22.91 40.31 4.06
C PRO A 484 24.30 40.23 4.70
N LEU A 485 24.43 39.41 5.75
CA LEU A 485 25.70 39.13 6.39
C LEU A 485 26.51 38.12 5.56
N PRO A 486 27.84 38.29 5.40
CA PRO A 486 28.64 37.49 4.45
C PRO A 486 28.83 36.01 4.80
N SER A 487 28.40 35.52 5.98
CA SER A 487 28.83 34.19 6.44
C SER A 487 27.92 33.46 7.45
N PHE A 488 26.64 33.84 7.59
CA PHE A 488 25.74 33.09 8.48
C PHE A 488 24.74 32.21 7.72
N ASP A 489 24.75 30.92 8.06
CA ASP A 489 23.67 29.98 7.78
C ASP A 489 22.34 30.52 8.30
N SER A 490 21.51 30.99 7.39
CA SER A 490 20.07 31.30 7.49
C SER A 490 19.56 31.91 8.80
N CYS A 491 19.41 33.24 8.80
CA CYS A 491 18.80 34.02 9.87
C CYS A 491 17.26 33.87 9.91
N TYR A 492 16.75 32.85 10.61
CA TYR A 492 15.32 32.75 10.92
C TYR A 492 14.95 33.50 12.19
N VAL A 493 13.72 34.00 12.22
CA VAL A 493 13.11 34.57 13.41
C VAL A 493 11.87 33.75 13.72
N GLY A 494 11.83 33.24 14.95
CA GLY A 494 10.67 32.54 15.48
C GLY A 494 9.74 33.54 16.17
N LEU A 495 8.47 33.53 15.82
CA LEU A 495 7.42 34.15 16.63
C LEU A 495 7.12 33.23 17.79
N VAL A 496 7.34 33.74 19.00
CA VAL A 496 7.27 32.94 20.22
C VAL A 496 6.06 33.26 21.10
N SER A 497 5.27 34.27 20.74
CA SER A 497 4.04 34.63 21.46
C SER A 497 2.97 35.21 20.54
N MET A 498 1.72 35.20 20.99
CA MET A 498 0.59 35.82 20.27
C MET A 498 0.75 37.34 20.13
N ASP A 499 1.52 37.96 21.03
CA ASP A 499 1.84 39.39 21.01
C ASP A 499 2.94 39.76 19.99
N GLY A 500 3.42 38.79 19.20
CA GLY A 500 4.40 39.05 18.15
C GLY A 500 5.85 39.18 18.64
N HIS A 501 6.13 38.87 19.90
CA HIS A 501 7.52 38.82 20.39
C HIS A 501 8.34 37.77 19.62
N MET A 502 9.60 38.12 19.34
CA MET A 502 10.43 37.38 18.40
C MET A 502 11.77 36.94 19.00
N ILE A 503 12.25 35.75 18.63
CA ILE A 503 13.60 35.28 18.99
C ILE A 503 14.37 34.95 17.71
N CYS A 504 15.61 35.42 17.60
CA CYS A 504 16.47 35.01 16.49
C CYS A 504 16.88 33.54 16.69
N PHE A 505 17.13 32.86 15.57
CA PHE A 505 17.42 31.44 15.58
C PHE A 505 18.64 31.07 16.46
N SER A 506 19.72 31.85 16.40
CA SER A 506 20.90 31.63 17.24
C SER A 506 20.59 31.75 18.74
N CYS A 507 19.76 32.72 19.13
CA CYS A 507 19.34 32.87 20.52
C CYS A 507 18.41 31.75 20.97
N TYR A 508 17.55 31.26 20.07
CA TYR A 508 16.72 30.08 20.32
C TYR A 508 17.57 28.82 20.50
N GLN A 509 18.54 28.58 19.61
CA GLN A 509 19.46 27.45 19.72
C GLN A 509 20.24 27.50 21.04
N ALA A 510 20.80 28.66 21.38
CA ALA A 510 21.50 28.85 22.65
C ALA A 510 20.59 28.64 23.87
N ALA A 511 19.30 28.99 23.77
CA ALA A 511 18.32 28.71 24.82
C ALA A 511 17.90 27.23 24.89
N SER A 512 18.03 26.49 23.78
CA SER A 512 17.70 25.06 23.70
C SER A 512 18.86 24.12 24.03
N GLY A 513 20.10 24.52 23.76
CA GLY A 513 21.29 23.66 23.86
C GLY A 513 22.01 23.75 25.20
N ASN A 514 21.83 24.84 25.95
CA ASN A 514 22.40 24.96 27.29
C ASN A 514 21.46 24.26 28.28
N GLY A 515 21.78 23.04 28.67
CA GLY A 515 21.04 22.23 29.64
C GLY A 515 20.94 22.92 31.00
N HIS A 516 20.00 23.86 31.15
CA HIS A 516 19.53 24.27 32.45
C HIS A 516 18.72 23.11 33.04
N GLU A 517 19.31 22.43 34.03
CA GLU A 517 18.73 21.31 34.77
C GLU A 517 17.42 21.69 35.50
N ASP A 518 17.11 22.99 35.61
CA ASP A 518 16.01 23.50 36.41
C ASP A 518 14.62 23.49 35.73
N VAL A 519 14.52 23.15 34.43
CA VAL A 519 13.21 23.05 33.75
C VAL A 519 13.11 21.76 32.92
N PRO A 520 12.51 20.69 33.47
CA PRO A 520 12.26 19.45 32.74
C PRO A 520 11.37 19.72 31.52
N GLY A 521 11.93 19.52 30.31
CA GLY A 521 11.15 19.52 29.06
C GLY A 521 11.41 20.66 28.07
N GLY A 522 12.52 21.41 28.20
CA GLY A 522 12.95 22.36 27.16
C GLY A 522 11.91 23.43 26.87
N ARG A 523 11.46 24.15 27.90
CA ARG A 523 10.50 25.26 27.76
C ARG A 523 11.13 26.53 28.29
N PHE A 524 10.92 27.64 27.61
CA PHE A 524 11.29 28.96 28.12
C PHE A 524 10.08 29.89 28.06
N TYR A 525 10.02 30.88 28.95
CA TYR A 525 8.95 31.88 28.94
C TYR A 525 9.43 33.14 28.24
N CYS A 526 8.58 33.74 27.41
CA CYS A 526 8.83 35.06 26.87
C CYS A 526 9.02 36.05 28.05
N PRO A 527 10.16 36.76 28.14
CA PRO A 527 10.42 37.61 29.30
C PRO A 527 9.42 38.77 29.41
N HIS A 528 8.82 39.19 28.30
CA HIS A 528 7.87 40.31 28.22
C HIS A 528 6.43 39.90 28.56
N CYS A 529 5.82 38.96 27.81
CA CYS A 529 4.42 38.58 28.05
C CYS A 529 4.23 37.31 28.88
N LYS A 530 5.31 36.68 29.34
CA LYS A 530 5.29 35.41 30.09
C LYS A 530 4.61 34.25 29.36
N THR A 531 4.41 34.36 28.04
CA THR A 531 3.92 33.24 27.22
C THR A 531 4.97 32.13 27.20
N MET A 532 4.55 30.91 27.49
CA MET A 532 5.41 29.72 27.45
C MET A 532 5.71 29.34 26.01
N VAL A 533 6.99 29.18 25.70
CA VAL A 533 7.53 28.77 24.41
C VAL A 533 8.07 27.37 24.55
N SER A 534 7.44 26.41 23.86
CA SER A 534 7.98 25.05 23.79
C SER A 534 9.16 25.03 22.81
N VAL A 535 10.32 24.56 23.26
CA VAL A 535 11.43 24.21 22.37
C VAL A 535 11.07 22.89 21.70
N ALA A 536 10.37 22.96 20.58
CA ALA A 536 10.17 21.82 19.70
C ALA A 536 10.88 22.11 18.37
N GLY A 537 11.54 21.10 17.81
CA GLY A 537 12.31 21.23 16.57
C GLY A 537 11.52 21.85 15.41
N PHE A 538 12.24 22.39 14.42
CA PHE A 538 11.69 23.05 13.22
C PHE A 538 10.50 22.30 12.62
N GLY A 539 9.29 22.84 12.85
CA GLY A 539 8.05 22.24 12.39
C GLY A 539 7.44 22.97 11.20
N ASN A 540 7.42 24.31 11.24
CA ASN A 540 6.66 25.16 10.32
C ASN A 540 7.53 26.33 9.86
N LEU A 541 7.92 26.34 8.58
CA LEU A 541 8.72 27.40 7.97
C LEU A 541 7.86 28.16 6.94
N PHE A 542 7.84 29.49 7.00
CA PHE A 542 7.20 30.33 6.00
C PHE A 542 8.25 31.02 5.12
N VAL A 543 8.16 30.78 3.81
CA VAL A 543 8.97 31.44 2.78
C VAL A 543 8.04 32.35 1.97
N ALA A 544 8.36 33.63 1.84
CA ALA A 544 7.62 34.50 0.93
C ALA A 544 8.25 34.44 -0.47
N ASP A 545 7.42 34.19 -1.47
CA ASP A 545 7.79 34.29 -2.87
C ASP A 545 8.25 35.73 -3.20
N SER A 546 9.53 35.88 -3.53
CA SER A 546 10.12 37.13 -4.03
C SER A 546 10.09 37.07 -5.54
N GLY A 547 8.97 37.44 -6.15
CA GLY A 547 8.89 37.66 -7.59
C GLY A 547 9.83 38.78 -8.03
N SER A 548 11.07 38.44 -8.37
CA SER A 548 12.02 39.34 -9.03
C SER A 548 12.15 38.96 -10.50
N ASN A 549 11.42 39.69 -11.33
CA ASN A 549 11.69 39.83 -12.74
C ASN A 549 12.89 40.78 -12.88
N LYS A 550 14.10 40.29 -13.24
CA LYS A 550 15.21 41.08 -13.82
C LYS A 550 16.38 40.19 -14.29
N ASN A 551 16.82 40.48 -15.51
CA ASN A 551 18.05 40.03 -16.18
C ASN A 551 19.24 39.77 -15.25
N THR A 552 19.87 38.60 -15.38
CA THR A 552 21.23 38.31 -14.91
C THR A 552 22.05 37.71 -16.04
N ASN A 553 22.59 38.56 -16.91
CA ASN A 553 23.87 38.28 -17.55
C ASN A 553 24.96 38.78 -16.59
N GLY A 554 25.83 37.89 -16.13
CA GLY A 554 27.06 38.26 -15.42
C GLY A 554 27.14 37.86 -13.94
N VAL A 555 27.08 36.56 -13.62
CA VAL A 555 27.54 36.00 -12.31
C VAL A 555 28.22 34.63 -12.50
N ASN A 556 28.92 34.39 -13.62
CA ASN A 556 29.62 33.11 -13.87
C ASN A 556 31.16 33.17 -13.73
N ASP A 557 31.75 34.33 -13.40
CA ASP A 557 33.21 34.49 -13.38
C ASP A 557 33.85 34.55 -11.99
N ALA A 558 33.10 34.29 -10.91
CA ALA A 558 33.65 34.34 -9.54
C ALA A 558 33.74 32.96 -8.83
N LEU A 559 33.32 31.86 -9.46
CA LEU A 559 33.35 30.52 -8.85
C LEU A 559 34.39 29.55 -9.46
N ASN A 560 35.10 29.95 -10.51
CA ASN A 560 36.09 29.11 -11.21
C ASN A 560 37.56 29.36 -10.82
N ALA A 561 37.82 30.09 -9.72
CA ALA A 561 39.19 30.43 -9.29
C ALA A 561 39.67 29.68 -8.03
N ALA A 562 38.96 28.67 -7.53
CA ALA A 562 39.28 28.01 -6.25
C ALA A 562 39.63 26.50 -6.34
N THR A 563 39.85 25.95 -7.52
CA THR A 563 40.20 24.53 -7.71
C THR A 563 41.36 24.36 -8.66
N THR A 564 42.54 24.85 -8.26
CA THR A 564 43.80 24.39 -8.87
C THR A 564 44.94 24.59 -7.89
N THR A 565 45.29 23.55 -7.13
CA THR A 565 46.65 23.16 -6.72
C THR A 565 46.59 22.14 -5.58
N SER A 566 46.97 20.90 -5.85
CA SER A 566 47.84 20.09 -4.98
C SER A 566 47.89 18.65 -5.49
N SER A 567 48.77 18.42 -6.46
CA SER A 567 49.40 17.14 -6.70
C SER A 567 50.90 17.36 -6.54
N LEU A 568 51.54 16.64 -5.62
CA LEU A 568 52.90 16.09 -5.68
C LEU A 568 53.49 15.90 -4.26
N LEU A 569 53.61 14.63 -3.86
CA LEU A 569 54.83 13.96 -3.40
C LEU A 569 54.51 12.85 -2.38
N HIS A 570 54.55 11.62 -2.87
CA HIS A 570 54.94 10.45 -2.09
C HIS A 570 56.43 10.18 -2.37
N PRO A 571 57.11 9.48 -1.46
CA PRO A 571 57.53 8.12 -1.78
C PRO A 571 56.59 7.07 -1.19
#